data_AF-A0A8J7SSI6-F1
#
_entry.id   AF-A0A8J7SSI6-F1
#
_cell.length_a   1.000
_cell.length_b   1.000
_cell.length_c   1.000
_cell.angle_alpha   90.00
_cell.angle_beta   90.00
_cell.angle_gamma   90.00
#
_symmetry.space_group_name_H-M   'P 1'
#
loop_
_entity.id
_entity.type
_entity.pdbx_description
1 polymer ?
#
loop_
_entity_poly.entity_id
_entity_poly.type
_entity_poly.pdbx_seq_one_letter_code
_entity_poly.pdbx_strand_id
1 'polypeptide(L)' 'MIKIIFSNSVDNYVNYAEKFTLKGGDDIIRDLYQIEGSLRGKVGIFEWIVEGTNVIHRRFIKKGTITGTPNQRAK' A
#
# COMPACT_ATOMS: atom_id res chain seq x y z
N MET A 1 -1.15 -1.35 -20.30
CA MET A 1 -1.25 -0.52 -19.09
C MET A 1 -2.46 -0.97 -18.30
N ILE A 2 -2.24 -1.61 -17.14
CA ILE A 2 -3.31 -2.21 -16.33
C ILE A 2 -4.04 -1.11 -15.56
N LYS A 3 -5.37 -1.02 -15.72
CA LYS A 3 -6.23 -0.01 -15.10
C LYS A 3 -6.80 -0.57 -13.79
N ILE A 4 -6.09 -0.40 -12.68
CA ILE A 4 -6.55 -0.83 -11.36
C ILE A 4 -7.50 0.24 -10.80
N ILE A 5 -8.78 -0.10 -10.65
CA ILE A 5 -9.74 0.72 -9.93
C ILE A 5 -9.49 0.47 -8.44
N PHE A 6 -9.22 1.53 -7.67
CA PHE A 6 -8.91 1.53 -6.22
C PHE A 6 -9.99 0.89 -5.32
N SER A 7 -11.09 0.42 -5.89
CA SER A 7 -12.22 -0.22 -5.22
C SER A 7 -11.85 -1.63 -4.78
N ASN A 8 -11.77 -1.88 -3.47
CA ASN A 8 -11.83 -3.19 -2.77
C ASN A 8 -11.03 -4.38 -3.32
N SER A 9 -10.09 -4.20 -4.25
CA SER A 9 -9.45 -5.31 -4.95
C SER A 9 -7.97 -5.13 -5.18
N VAL A 10 -7.35 -4.07 -4.66
CA VAL A 10 -5.89 -3.89 -4.80
C VAL A 10 -5.11 -4.97 -4.03
N ASP A 11 -5.70 -5.46 -2.94
CA ASP A 11 -5.25 -6.58 -2.13
C ASP A 11 -5.33 -7.94 -2.86
N ASN A 12 -6.10 -8.05 -3.96
CA ASN A 12 -6.01 -9.23 -4.83
C ASN A 12 -4.71 -9.26 -5.65
N TYR A 13 -3.94 -8.17 -5.65
CA TYR A 13 -2.64 -8.06 -6.32
C TYR A 13 -1.48 -8.24 -5.36
N VAL A 14 -1.69 -8.88 -4.19
CA VAL A 14 -0.63 -9.17 -3.21
C VAL A 14 0.60 -9.84 -3.85
N ASN A 15 0.40 -10.74 -4.82
CA ASN A 15 1.50 -11.42 -5.51
C ASN A 15 2.35 -10.50 -6.41
N TYR A 16 1.88 -9.29 -6.69
CA TYR A 16 2.62 -8.28 -7.48
C TYR A 16 3.14 -7.14 -6.61
N ALA A 17 2.80 -7.11 -5.33
CA ALA A 17 3.21 -6.07 -4.41
C ALA A 17 4.50 -6.47 -3.68
N GLU A 18 5.33 -5.47 -3.39
CA GLU A 18 6.43 -5.64 -2.47
C GLU A 18 5.89 -5.66 -1.04
N LYS A 19 6.26 -6.70 -0.29
CA LYS A 19 5.87 -6.90 1.11
C LYS A 19 7.03 -6.56 2.03
N PHE A 20 6.74 -5.78 3.07
CA PHE A 20 7.69 -5.36 4.08
C PHE A 20 7.15 -5.60 5.48
N THR A 21 8.03 -5.93 6.41
CA THR A 21 7.68 -5.96 7.84
C THR A 21 7.64 -4.53 8.37
N LEU A 22 6.55 -4.18 9.04
CA LEU A 22 6.34 -2.87 9.66
C LEU A 22 6.18 -3.06 11.17
N LYS A 23 7.09 -2.50 11.96
CA LYS A 23 6.91 -2.35 13.41
C LYS A 23 6.29 -0.99 13.68
N GLY A 24 5.07 -0.98 14.21
CA GLY A 24 4.38 0.25 14.61
C GLY A 24 5.00 0.88 15.86
N GLY A 25 4.64 2.13 16.14
CA GLY A 25 5.02 2.80 17.40
C GLY A 25 4.34 2.20 18.64
N ASP A 26 3.36 1.32 18.43
CA ASP A 26 2.67 0.49 19.41
C ASP A 26 3.34 -0.89 19.61
N ASP A 27 4.55 -1.09 19.07
CA ASP A 27 5.30 -2.35 19.05
C ASP A 27 4.61 -3.52 18.32
N ILE A 28 3.46 -3.29 17.67
CA ILE A 28 2.75 -4.30 16.89
C ILE A 28 3.43 -4.48 15.53
N ILE A 29 3.67 -5.75 15.17
CA ILE A 29 4.21 -6.13 13.86
C ILE A 29 3.06 -6.30 12.86
N ARG A 30 3.22 -5.65 11.71
CA ARG A 30 2.26 -5.65 10.60
C ARG A 30 2.97 -5.90 9.29
N ASP A 31 2.20 -6.22 8.26
CA ASP A 31 2.70 -6.28 6.91
C ASP A 31 2.34 -4.99 6.17
N LEU A 32 3.33 -4.37 5.53
CA LEU A 32 3.16 -3.26 4.60
C LEU A 32 3.30 -3.79 3.18
N TYR A 33 2.33 -3.48 2.33
CA TYR A 33 2.38 -3.81 0.91
C TYR A 33 2.42 -2.52 0.08
N GLN A 34 3.30 -2.48 -0.91
CA GLN A 34 3.43 -1.38 -1.84
C GLN A 34 3.55 -1.90 -3.28
N ILE A 35 2.85 -1.24 -4.20
CA ILE A 35 2.92 -1.57 -5.63
C ILE A 35 2.76 -0.30 -6.47
N GLU A 36 3.57 -0.18 -7.52
CA GLU A 36 3.40 0.90 -8.49
C GLU A 36 2.09 0.76 -9.27
N GLY A 37 1.51 1.89 -9.66
CA GLY A 37 0.36 1.87 -10.55
C GLY A 37 -0.16 3.25 -10.90
N SER A 38 -1.36 3.27 -11.48
CA SER A 38 -2.04 4.51 -11.82
C SER A 38 -3.49 4.50 -11.39
N LEU A 39 -3.95 5.63 -10.86
CA LEU A 39 -5.34 5.83 -10.50
C LEU A 39 -5.86 7.09 -11.19
N ARG A 40 -6.87 6.92 -12.05
CA ARG A 40 -7.49 8.01 -12.84
C ARG A 40 -6.44 8.86 -13.58
N GLY A 41 -5.51 8.21 -14.27
CA GLY A 41 -4.46 8.85 -15.08
C GLY A 41 -3.31 9.47 -14.27
N LYS A 42 -3.31 9.31 -12.95
CA LYS A 42 -2.22 9.78 -12.08
C LYS A 42 -1.34 8.60 -11.70
N VAL A 43 -0.04 8.70 -11.98
CA VAL A 43 0.96 7.71 -11.56
C VAL A 43 1.28 7.87 -10.07
N GLY A 44 1.54 6.76 -9.39
CA GLY A 44 1.91 6.71 -7.99
C GLY A 44 2.03 5.27 -7.49
N ILE A 45 1.84 5.07 -6.19
CA ILE A 45 1.78 3.73 -5.60
C ILE A 45 0.42 3.49 -4.95
N PHE A 46 0.03 2.22 -4.88
CA PHE A 46 -0.96 1.74 -3.94
C PHE A 46 -0.22 1.18 -2.73
N GLU A 47 -0.77 1.46 -1.54
CA GLU A 47 -0.19 1.04 -0.27
C GLU A 47 -1.31 0.54 0.65
N TRP A 48 -1.07 -0.58 1.33
CA TRP A 48 -1.96 -1.06 2.39
C TRP A 48 -1.18 -1.75 3.52
N ILE A 49 -1.79 -1.76 4.70
CA ILE A 49 -1.22 -2.37 5.91
C ILE A 49 -2.16 -3.45 6.39
N VAL A 50 -1.60 -4.62 6.71
CA VAL A 50 -2.32 -5.79 7.22
C VAL A 50 -1.89 -6.10 8.64
N GLU A 51 -2.86 -6.27 9.53
CA GLU A 51 -2.69 -6.80 10.88
C GLU A 51 -3.48 -8.10 11.01
N GLY A 52 -2.77 -9.23 11.17
CA GLY A 52 -3.39 -10.56 11.06
C GLY A 52 -3.97 -10.79 9.67
N THR A 53 -5.29 -11.00 9.59
CA THR A 53 -6.03 -11.14 8.32
C THR A 53 -6.72 -9.85 7.89
N ASN A 54 -6.58 -8.76 8.65
CA ASN A 54 -7.35 -7.53 8.45
C ASN A 54 -6.51 -6.46 7.77
N VAL A 55 -7.04 -5.89 6.68
CA VAL A 55 -6.48 -4.67 6.08
C VAL A 55 -6.92 -3.48 6.94
N ILE A 56 -5.99 -2.89 7.70
CA ILE A 56 -6.28 -1.77 8.62
C ILE A 56 -6.04 -0.40 7.98
N HIS A 57 -5.32 -0.35 6.86
CA HIS A 57 -5.07 0.88 6.11
C HIS A 57 -4.95 0.57 4.62
N ARG A 58 -5.47 1.46 3.75
CA ARG A 58 -5.32 1.33 2.30
C ARG A 58 -5.43 2.70 1.61
N ARG A 59 -4.52 3.00 0.69
CA ARG A 59 -4.50 4.29 -0.04
C ARG A 59 -3.75 4.23 -1.36
N PHE A 60 -4.04 5.21 -2.21
CA PHE A 60 -3.22 5.54 -3.37
C PHE A 60 -2.46 6.83 -3.09
N ILE A 61 -1.17 6.86 -3.43
CA ILE A 61 -0.27 7.97 -3.16
C ILE A 61 0.28 8.47 -4.48
N LYS A 62 -0.28 9.59 -4.94
CA LYS A 62 0.15 10.24 -6.18
C LYS A 62 1.64 10.60 -6.11
N LYS A 63 2.41 10.21 -7.12
CA LYS A 63 3.88 10.37 -7.16
C LYS A 63 4.61 9.76 -5.95
N GLY A 64 3.98 8.82 -5.23
CA GLY A 64 4.68 8.02 -4.23
C GLY A 64 5.60 7.01 -4.91
N THR A 65 6.52 6.45 -4.13
CA THR A 65 7.46 5.41 -4.55
C THR A 65 7.43 4.28 -3.53
N ILE A 66 7.89 3.09 -3.93
CA ILE A 66 8.11 2.00 -2.99
C ILE A 66 9.28 2.39 -2.08
N THR A 67 9.10 2.29 -0.77
CA THR A 67 10.07 2.74 0.24
C THR A 67 10.28 1.73 1.37
N GLY A 68 9.46 0.68 1.44
CA GLY A 68 9.44 -0.24 2.58
C GLY A 68 8.96 0.37 3.90
N THR A 69 8.51 1.62 3.86
CA THR A 69 7.96 2.36 5.01
C THR A 69 6.67 3.08 4.59
N PRO A 70 5.72 3.32 5.50
CA PRO A 70 4.50 4.02 5.14
C PRO A 70 4.81 5.40 4.56
N ASN A 71 4.36 5.68 3.34
CA ASN A 71 4.59 6.96 2.64
C ASN A 71 3.77 8.14 3.26
N GLN A 72 3.33 8.03 4.53
CA GLN A 72 2.40 8.97 5.14
C GLN A 72 3.20 10.16 5.61
N ARG A 73 2.96 11.32 4.98
CA ARG A 73 3.54 12.55 5.48
C ARG A 73 2.88 12.89 6.80
N ALA A 74 3.68 13.11 7.84
CA ALA A 74 3.21 13.78 9.05
C ALA A 74 2.61 15.14 8.62
N LYS A 75 1.47 15.49 9.20
CA LYS A 75 0.88 16.83 9.04
C LYS A 75 1.59 17.81 9.95
#